data_AF-A0A921N0Y1-F1
#
_entry.id   AF-A0A921N0Y1-F1
#
_cell.length_a   1.000
_cell.length_b   1.000
_cell.length_c   1.000
_cell.angle_alpha   90.00
_cell.angle_beta   90.00
_cell.angle_gamma   90.00
#
_symmetry.space_group_name_H-M   'P 1'
#
loop_
_entity.id
_entity.type
_entity.pdbx_description
1 polymer ?
#
loop_
_entity_poly.entity_id
_entity_poly.type
_entity_poly.pdbx_seq_one_letter_code
_entity_poly.pdbx_strand_id
1 'polypeptide(L)'
;MDINKLLDERKIPQNLEIYNSFLVTRKKFEDNEKILCSVSGGSDSDIMVDLFCKFNKDKVTFVFFDTGLEYKATKEHLKYLEDKYDIEIVRIRGVKPIPITCRDDGQPFLSKQVSEFISRLQRHKFKWEDRPYDELIKEYPKCSSALKWWCDDKGEGSMFSIKRNKWLKEFIIANPPDFPISNKCCKYSKKDPVKLFMKKNDFDLNCYGVRKAEGGVRASTYKNCFTDNSTKDNKIDEYRPIFWYKDDTKRVYEDFFNVIHSKCYSEYGLLRTGCAGCSYGRDFEHELEVLKEHEPNLYKAVNNIFGKSYEYTRKYREFCKEMNEKYDKKNR
;
A
#
# COMPACT_ATOMS: atom_id res chain seq x y z
N MET A 1 -19.25 24.18 -13.25
CA MET A 1 -17.91 24.81 -13.26
C MET A 1 -17.35 24.77 -14.68
N ASP A 2 -17.03 25.92 -15.27
CA ASP A 2 -16.43 25.99 -16.61
C ASP A 2 -14.90 25.91 -16.53
N ILE A 3 -14.34 24.76 -16.90
CA ILE A 3 -12.90 24.48 -16.77
C ILE A 3 -12.07 25.30 -17.77
N ASN A 4 -12.61 25.56 -18.97
CA ASN A 4 -11.91 26.35 -19.98
C ASN A 4 -11.72 27.77 -19.48
N LYS A 5 -12.80 28.36 -18.94
CA LYS A 5 -12.74 29.67 -18.31
C LYS A 5 -11.75 29.72 -17.14
N LEU A 6 -11.69 28.67 -16.31
CA LEU A 6 -10.70 28.60 -15.23
C LEU A 6 -9.25 28.53 -15.74
N LEU A 7 -9.02 27.86 -16.88
CA LEU A 7 -7.71 27.82 -17.52
C LEU A 7 -7.31 29.19 -18.07
N ASP A 8 -8.24 29.83 -18.79
CA ASP A 8 -8.03 31.14 -19.41
C ASP A 8 -7.78 32.24 -18.36
N GLU A 9 -8.53 32.19 -17.25
CA GLU A 9 -8.36 33.07 -16.10
C GLU A 9 -7.15 32.72 -15.22
N ARG A 10 -6.34 31.72 -15.59
CA ARG A 10 -5.19 31.21 -14.81
C ARG A 10 -5.56 30.88 -13.36
N LYS A 11 -6.73 30.28 -13.16
CA LYS A 11 -7.21 29.73 -11.88
C LYS A 11 -6.92 28.24 -11.72
N ILE A 12 -6.39 27.61 -12.77
CA ILE A 12 -5.76 26.29 -12.73
C ILE A 12 -4.37 26.37 -13.39
N PRO A 13 -3.41 25.51 -13.01
CA PRO A 13 -2.10 25.48 -13.61
C PRO A 13 -2.15 25.25 -15.13
N GLN A 14 -1.26 25.92 -15.87
CA GLN A 14 -1.04 25.67 -17.29
C GLN A 14 -0.25 24.37 -17.52
N ASN A 15 -0.84 23.26 -17.11
CA ASN A 15 -0.29 21.92 -17.25
C ASN A 15 -1.39 20.97 -17.78
N LEU A 16 -1.06 20.21 -18.83
CA LEU A 16 -2.02 19.37 -19.55
C LEU A 16 -2.58 18.24 -18.68
N GLU A 17 -1.74 17.58 -17.88
CA GLU A 17 -2.18 16.51 -17.00
C GLU A 17 -3.13 17.01 -15.91
N ILE A 18 -2.84 18.18 -15.33
CA ILE A 18 -3.71 18.84 -14.34
C ILE A 18 -5.03 19.22 -15.00
N TYR A 19 -5.01 19.91 -16.13
CA TYR A 19 -6.21 20.29 -16.88
C TYR A 19 -7.10 19.08 -17.20
N ASN A 20 -6.51 17.99 -17.72
CA ASN A 20 -7.22 16.75 -18.01
C ASN A 20 -7.84 16.12 -16.75
N SER A 21 -7.14 16.17 -15.61
CA SER A 21 -7.70 15.66 -14.35
C SER A 21 -8.93 16.45 -13.91
N PHE A 22 -8.95 17.77 -14.09
CA PHE A 22 -10.12 18.62 -13.80
C PHE A 22 -11.29 18.28 -14.71
N LEU A 23 -11.06 18.13 -16.02
CA LEU A 23 -12.11 17.74 -16.97
C LEU A 23 -12.73 16.39 -16.64
N VAL A 24 -11.90 15.38 -16.39
CA VAL A 24 -12.37 14.03 -16.07
C VAL A 24 -13.08 14.02 -14.72
N THR A 25 -12.54 14.70 -13.71
CA THR A 25 -13.18 14.82 -12.39
C THR A 25 -14.54 15.49 -12.49
N ARG A 26 -14.67 16.59 -13.25
CA ARG A 26 -15.96 17.24 -13.51
C ARG A 26 -16.99 16.26 -14.02
N LYS A 27 -16.64 15.51 -15.07
CA LYS A 27 -17.54 14.54 -15.69
C LYS A 27 -17.93 13.44 -14.70
N LYS A 28 -16.98 12.94 -13.88
CA LYS A 28 -17.28 11.94 -12.85
C LYS A 28 -18.20 12.46 -11.74
N PHE A 29 -18.09 13.73 -11.36
CA PHE A 29 -19.01 14.36 -10.40
C PHE A 29 -20.41 14.64 -10.99
N GLU A 30 -20.51 14.85 -12.30
CA GLU A 30 -21.79 14.96 -13.00
C GLU A 30 -22.49 13.60 -13.14
N ASP A 31 -21.72 12.52 -13.36
CA ASP A 31 -22.26 11.18 -13.60
C ASP A 31 -22.55 10.38 -12.32
N ASN A 32 -22.15 10.87 -11.14
CA ASN A 32 -22.25 10.14 -9.87
C ASN A 32 -22.78 11.04 -8.74
N GLU A 33 -23.55 10.47 -7.81
CA GLU A 33 -24.15 11.20 -6.68
C GLU A 33 -23.45 10.90 -5.35
N LYS A 34 -23.00 9.65 -5.14
CA LYS A 34 -22.36 9.21 -3.90
C LYS A 34 -20.93 8.77 -4.17
N ILE A 35 -19.99 9.69 -3.94
CA ILE A 35 -18.56 9.48 -4.21
C ILE A 35 -17.83 9.17 -2.91
N LEU A 36 -17.05 8.09 -2.90
CA LEU A 36 -16.15 7.73 -1.81
C LEU A 36 -14.74 8.23 -2.12
N CYS A 37 -14.11 8.98 -1.22
CA CYS A 37 -12.71 9.39 -1.34
C CYS A 37 -11.86 8.80 -0.21
N SER A 38 -10.97 7.87 -0.54
CA SER A 38 -10.01 7.31 0.44
C SER A 38 -8.88 8.29 0.72
N VAL A 39 -8.88 8.88 1.91
CA VAL A 39 -7.84 9.79 2.40
C VAL A 39 -6.89 8.99 3.28
N SER A 40 -5.59 8.96 2.97
CA SER A 40 -4.59 8.22 3.78
C SER A 40 -3.72 9.13 4.63
N GLY A 41 -3.88 10.46 4.52
CA GLY A 41 -2.93 11.44 5.06
C GLY A 41 -1.56 11.38 4.38
N GLY A 42 -1.54 10.87 3.14
CA GLY A 42 -0.36 10.89 2.28
C GLY A 42 -0.49 11.99 1.23
N SER A 43 0.64 12.41 0.68
CA SER A 43 0.73 13.52 -0.28
C SER A 43 -0.22 13.39 -1.49
N ASP A 44 -0.42 12.16 -1.97
CA ASP A 44 -1.28 11.89 -3.12
C ASP A 44 -2.76 12.04 -2.78
N SER A 45 -3.16 11.67 -1.54
CA SER A 45 -4.54 11.91 -1.08
C SER A 45 -4.80 13.38 -0.76
N ASP A 46 -3.78 14.16 -0.39
CA ASP A 46 -3.94 15.61 -0.12
C ASP A 46 -4.40 16.34 -1.39
N ILE A 47 -3.79 16.04 -2.54
CA ILE A 47 -4.19 16.58 -3.84
C ILE A 47 -5.62 16.17 -4.19
N MET A 48 -6.00 14.92 -3.91
CA MET A 48 -7.36 14.46 -4.17
C MET A 48 -8.40 15.19 -3.33
N VAL A 49 -8.12 15.39 -2.03
CA VAL A 49 -8.99 16.17 -1.14
C VAL A 49 -9.13 17.59 -1.68
N ASP A 50 -8.02 18.25 -1.99
CA ASP A 50 -8.02 19.61 -2.55
C ASP A 50 -8.82 19.69 -3.86
N LEU A 51 -8.57 18.77 -4.79
CA LEU A 51 -9.25 18.70 -6.08
C LEU A 51 -10.76 18.52 -5.89
N PHE A 52 -11.18 17.56 -5.06
CA PHE A 52 -12.59 17.24 -4.88
C PHE A 52 -13.36 18.37 -4.18
N CYS A 53 -12.72 19.05 -3.23
CA CYS A 53 -13.31 20.20 -2.55
C CYS A 53 -13.53 21.41 -3.48
N LYS A 54 -12.77 21.54 -4.58
CA LYS A 54 -13.02 22.56 -5.61
C LYS A 54 -14.24 22.26 -6.49
N PHE A 55 -14.73 21.02 -6.49
CA PHE A 55 -15.91 20.62 -7.26
C PHE A 55 -17.18 20.64 -6.42
N ASN A 56 -17.40 19.62 -5.59
CA ASN A 56 -18.57 19.51 -4.73
C ASN A 56 -18.25 18.56 -3.57
N LYS A 57 -17.77 19.12 -2.46
CA LYS A 57 -17.44 18.34 -1.26
C LYS A 57 -18.66 17.60 -0.65
N ASP A 58 -19.87 18.10 -0.85
CA ASP A 58 -21.09 17.53 -0.26
C ASP A 58 -21.49 16.18 -0.89
N LYS A 59 -21.07 15.94 -2.14
CA LYS A 59 -21.22 14.62 -2.81
C LYS A 59 -20.19 13.57 -2.35
N VAL A 60 -19.20 13.98 -1.55
CA VAL A 60 -18.02 13.15 -1.25
C VAL A 60 -18.03 12.72 0.21
N THR A 61 -18.02 11.40 0.43
CA THR A 61 -17.65 10.83 1.72
C THR A 61 -16.14 10.65 1.77
N PHE A 62 -15.45 11.50 2.53
CA PHE A 62 -14.03 11.33 2.81
C PHE A 62 -13.84 10.29 3.91
N VAL A 63 -12.99 9.29 3.67
CA VAL A 63 -12.80 8.18 4.62
C VAL A 63 -11.31 7.92 4.88
N PHE A 64 -10.97 7.75 6.16
CA PHE A 64 -9.68 7.26 6.62
C PHE A 64 -9.84 5.88 7.25
N PHE A 65 -9.12 4.88 6.70
CA PHE A 65 -9.09 3.53 7.25
C PHE A 65 -7.96 3.42 8.28
N ASP A 66 -8.31 3.64 9.55
CA ASP A 66 -7.38 3.64 10.67
C ASP A 66 -6.95 2.21 11.01
N THR A 67 -5.69 1.88 10.68
CA THR A 67 -5.11 0.57 11.00
C THR A 67 -4.70 0.43 12.46
N GLY A 68 -4.70 1.52 13.22
CA GLY A 68 -4.23 1.60 14.60
C GLY A 68 -2.71 1.78 14.74
N LEU A 69 -1.95 1.69 13.64
CA LEU A 69 -0.49 1.90 13.59
C LEU A 69 -0.12 3.02 12.62
N GLU A 70 -0.77 4.16 12.78
CA GLU A 70 -0.56 5.36 11.96
C GLU A 70 0.23 6.39 12.78
N TYR A 71 1.11 7.14 12.12
CA TYR A 71 1.89 8.20 12.75
C TYR A 71 0.96 9.25 13.39
N LYS A 72 1.37 9.83 14.52
CA LYS A 72 0.64 10.94 15.16
C LYS A 72 0.59 12.13 14.20
N ALA A 73 1.70 12.41 13.52
CA ALA A 73 1.77 13.43 12.46
C ALA A 73 0.74 13.21 11.34
N THR A 74 0.42 11.97 10.98
CA THR A 74 -0.64 11.67 10.02
C THR A 74 -2.02 11.98 10.59
N LYS A 75 -2.27 11.63 11.85
CA LYS A 75 -3.56 11.93 12.52
C LYS A 75 -3.80 13.42 12.71
N GLU A 76 -2.75 14.17 13.08
CA GLU A 76 -2.77 15.63 13.16
C GLU A 76 -3.03 16.26 11.78
N HIS A 77 -2.40 15.73 10.73
CA HIS A 77 -2.62 16.21 9.35
C HIS A 77 -4.04 15.97 8.85
N LEU A 78 -4.65 14.83 9.18
CA LEU A 78 -6.07 14.59 8.85
C LEU A 78 -6.97 15.66 9.48
N LYS A 79 -6.70 16.06 10.73
CA LYS A 79 -7.45 17.15 11.38
C LYS A 79 -7.24 18.49 10.66
N TYR A 80 -6.00 18.78 10.26
CA TYR A 80 -5.71 19.95 9.44
C TYR A 80 -6.51 19.96 8.13
N LEU A 81 -6.65 18.81 7.45
CA LEU A 81 -7.46 18.72 6.24
C LEU A 81 -8.95 18.96 6.52
N GLU A 82 -9.48 18.41 7.62
CA GLU A 82 -10.86 18.66 8.10
C GLU A 82 -11.08 20.17 8.29
N ASP A 83 -10.17 20.83 9.02
CA ASP A 83 -10.26 22.27 9.33
C ASP A 83 -10.06 23.15 8.07
N LYS A 84 -9.11 22.82 7.18
CA LYS A 84 -8.80 23.61 5.98
C LYS A 84 -9.93 23.61 4.96
N TYR A 85 -10.52 22.44 4.71
CA TYR A 85 -11.52 22.26 3.67
C TYR A 85 -12.95 22.32 4.19
N ASP A 86 -13.12 22.41 5.53
CA ASP A 86 -14.41 22.37 6.19
C ASP A 86 -15.17 21.08 5.78
N ILE A 87 -14.52 19.94 6.04
CA ILE A 87 -15.02 18.59 5.72
C ILE A 87 -14.92 17.68 6.94
N GLU A 88 -15.74 16.62 6.96
CA GLU A 88 -15.59 15.51 7.90
C GLU A 88 -14.85 14.36 7.22
N ILE A 89 -13.82 13.81 7.89
CA ILE A 89 -13.17 12.56 7.46
C ILE A 89 -13.64 11.42 8.36
N VAL A 90 -14.46 10.54 7.80
CA VAL A 90 -14.99 9.36 8.51
C VAL A 90 -13.85 8.39 8.83
N ARG A 91 -13.70 8.04 10.11
CA ARG A 91 -12.61 7.15 10.59
C ARG A 91 -13.13 5.74 10.80
N ILE A 92 -12.67 4.79 9.97
CA ILE A 92 -13.07 3.38 10.03
C ILE A 92 -11.92 2.54 10.56
N ARG A 93 -12.11 1.88 11.71
CA ARG A 93 -11.11 0.98 12.30
C ARG A 93 -11.10 -0.39 11.61
N GLY A 94 -9.95 -1.03 11.65
CA GLY A 94 -9.78 -2.43 11.25
C GLY A 94 -10.72 -3.39 11.98
N VAL A 95 -11.14 -4.45 11.30
CA VAL A 95 -11.96 -5.55 11.87
C VAL A 95 -11.23 -6.24 13.02
N LYS A 96 -9.90 -6.35 12.91
CA LYS A 96 -9.02 -6.88 13.95
C LYS A 96 -7.78 -5.99 14.06
N PRO A 97 -7.39 -5.53 15.26
CA PRO A 97 -6.17 -4.73 15.46
C PRO A 97 -4.91 -5.47 14.99
N ILE A 98 -3.91 -4.72 14.50
CA ILE A 98 -2.66 -5.30 14.00
C ILE A 98 -1.91 -6.10 15.09
N PRO A 99 -1.73 -5.63 16.34
CA PRO A 99 -1.01 -6.40 17.36
C PRO A 99 -1.62 -7.79 17.60
N ILE A 100 -2.94 -7.85 17.70
CA ILE A 100 -3.70 -9.09 17.91
C ILE A 100 -3.58 -9.99 16.68
N THR A 101 -3.68 -9.42 15.47
CA THR A 101 -3.50 -10.18 14.24
C THR A 101 -2.08 -10.74 14.14
N CYS A 102 -1.04 -9.96 14.41
CA CYS A 102 0.34 -10.43 14.32
C CYS A 102 0.66 -11.53 15.33
N ARG A 103 0.07 -11.48 16.53
CA ARG A 103 0.18 -12.52 17.55
C ARG A 103 -0.52 -13.81 17.12
N ASP A 104 -1.77 -13.73 16.68
CA ASP A 104 -2.60 -14.91 16.45
C ASP A 104 -2.36 -15.54 15.06
N ASP A 105 -2.04 -14.71 14.06
CA ASP A 105 -2.02 -15.09 12.65
C ASP A 105 -0.64 -14.99 11.99
N GLY A 106 0.33 -14.32 12.63
CA GLY A 106 1.70 -14.16 12.14
C GLY A 106 2.08 -12.76 11.67
N GLN A 107 3.39 -12.54 11.56
CA GLN A 107 3.97 -11.23 11.23
C GLN A 107 4.23 -11.07 9.72
N PRO A 108 4.15 -9.84 9.18
CA PRO A 108 4.49 -9.55 7.79
C PRO A 108 5.99 -9.75 7.54
N PHE A 109 6.40 -10.36 6.42
CA PHE A 109 7.80 -10.54 6.02
C PHE A 109 8.02 -10.23 4.53
N LEU A 110 9.01 -9.37 4.22
CA LEU A 110 9.45 -8.89 2.88
C LEU A 110 8.38 -8.24 2.00
N SER A 111 7.33 -8.98 1.65
CA SER A 111 6.21 -8.49 0.87
C SER A 111 4.93 -9.26 1.20
N LYS A 112 3.78 -8.67 0.87
CA LYS A 112 2.46 -9.30 1.03
C LYS A 112 2.35 -10.63 0.29
N GLN A 113 3.05 -10.76 -0.84
CA GLN A 113 3.03 -11.95 -1.68
C GLN A 113 3.90 -13.06 -1.06
N VAL A 114 5.13 -12.74 -0.68
CA VAL A 114 6.02 -13.67 0.02
C VAL A 114 5.36 -14.17 1.30
N SER A 115 4.79 -13.26 2.10
CA SER A 115 4.07 -13.63 3.32
C SER A 115 2.85 -14.52 3.06
N GLU A 116 2.10 -14.30 1.97
CA GLU A 116 0.96 -15.16 1.61
C GLU A 116 1.42 -16.59 1.32
N PHE A 117 2.47 -16.76 0.52
CA PHE A 117 2.95 -18.08 0.13
C PHE A 117 3.58 -18.82 1.30
N ILE A 118 4.43 -18.16 2.09
CA ILE A 118 5.01 -18.73 3.32
C ILE A 118 3.89 -19.12 4.29
N SER A 119 2.89 -18.26 4.52
CA SER A 119 1.75 -18.57 5.39
C SER A 119 0.99 -19.82 4.96
N ARG A 120 0.78 -19.99 3.64
CA ARG A 120 0.14 -21.19 3.08
C ARG A 120 0.98 -22.43 3.35
N LEU A 121 2.29 -22.38 3.10
CA LEU A 121 3.21 -23.50 3.34
C LEU A 121 3.27 -23.88 4.83
N GLN A 122 3.43 -22.89 5.73
CA GLN A 122 3.42 -23.11 7.19
C GLN A 122 2.12 -23.76 7.68
N ARG A 123 0.96 -23.31 7.17
CA ARG A 123 -0.35 -23.87 7.54
C ARG A 123 -0.49 -25.35 7.20
N HIS A 124 0.21 -25.81 6.15
CA HIS A 124 0.25 -27.20 5.72
C HIS A 124 1.49 -27.94 6.23
N LYS A 125 2.18 -27.40 7.24
CA LYS A 125 3.37 -28.01 7.89
C LYS A 125 4.47 -28.37 6.90
N PHE A 126 4.65 -27.55 5.86
CA PHE A 126 5.72 -27.72 4.88
C PHE A 126 7.09 -27.68 5.58
N LYS A 127 7.96 -28.62 5.23
CA LYS A 127 9.26 -28.83 5.90
C LYS A 127 10.42 -28.00 5.33
N TRP A 128 10.14 -27.12 4.37
CA TRP A 128 11.17 -26.34 3.67
C TRP A 128 12.16 -27.20 2.88
N GLU A 129 11.68 -28.28 2.27
CA GLU A 129 12.49 -29.19 1.48
C GLU A 129 12.71 -28.67 0.05
N ASP A 130 13.89 -28.90 -0.51
CA ASP A 130 14.18 -28.62 -1.92
C ASP A 130 13.93 -29.86 -2.79
N ARG A 131 12.66 -30.05 -3.17
CA ARG A 131 12.22 -31.14 -4.04
C ARG A 131 11.43 -30.63 -5.24
N PRO A 132 11.33 -31.40 -6.34
CA PRO A 132 10.54 -31.03 -7.51
C PRO A 132 9.05 -30.81 -7.17
N TYR A 133 8.40 -29.93 -7.93
CA TYR A 133 6.97 -29.61 -7.73
C TYR A 133 6.07 -30.85 -7.80
N ASP A 134 6.31 -31.74 -8.76
CA ASP A 134 5.50 -32.94 -9.00
C ASP A 134 5.51 -33.95 -7.86
N GLU A 135 6.56 -33.93 -7.03
CA GLU A 135 6.62 -34.72 -5.80
C GLU A 135 5.91 -34.00 -4.66
N LEU A 136 6.24 -32.71 -4.45
CA LEU A 136 5.69 -31.94 -3.34
C LEU A 136 4.18 -31.74 -3.45
N ILE A 137 3.61 -31.64 -4.65
CA ILE A 137 2.17 -31.48 -4.82
C ILE A 137 1.38 -32.72 -4.39
N LYS A 138 1.98 -33.92 -4.46
CA LYS A 138 1.34 -35.16 -3.99
C LYS A 138 1.20 -35.17 -2.47
N GLU A 139 2.22 -34.65 -1.76
CA GLU A 139 2.23 -34.56 -0.30
C GLU A 139 1.43 -33.35 0.21
N TYR A 140 1.48 -32.23 -0.51
CA TYR A 140 0.85 -30.97 -0.13
C TYR A 140 -0.16 -30.48 -1.20
N PRO A 141 -1.21 -31.25 -1.52
CA PRO A 141 -2.12 -30.96 -2.64
C PRO A 141 -2.85 -29.62 -2.54
N LYS A 142 -3.04 -29.12 -1.32
CA LYS A 142 -3.69 -27.82 -1.04
C LYS A 142 -2.75 -26.61 -1.21
N CYS A 143 -1.47 -26.82 -1.54
CA CYS A 143 -0.47 -25.78 -1.66
C CYS A 143 -0.03 -25.46 -3.09
N SER A 144 -0.71 -25.95 -4.14
CA SER A 144 -0.28 -25.81 -5.54
C SER A 144 0.34 -24.46 -5.88
N SER A 145 -0.38 -23.34 -5.68
CA SER A 145 0.15 -22.00 -5.97
C SER A 145 1.42 -21.60 -5.19
N ALA A 146 1.54 -22.02 -3.93
CA ALA A 146 2.68 -21.70 -3.07
C ALA A 146 3.88 -22.61 -3.36
N LEU A 147 3.64 -23.88 -3.69
CA LEU A 147 4.67 -24.80 -4.18
C LEU A 147 5.21 -24.37 -5.54
N LYS A 148 4.36 -23.90 -6.45
CA LYS A 148 4.83 -23.33 -7.72
C LYS A 148 5.75 -22.13 -7.53
N TRP A 149 5.48 -21.30 -6.53
CA TRP A 149 6.38 -20.21 -6.13
C TRP A 149 7.69 -20.75 -5.54
N TRP A 150 7.63 -21.73 -4.63
CA TRP A 150 8.79 -22.34 -3.97
C TRP A 150 9.71 -23.12 -4.92
N CYS A 151 9.14 -23.85 -5.88
CA CYS A 151 9.83 -24.69 -6.87
C CYS A 151 10.22 -23.93 -8.14
N ASP A 152 9.90 -22.63 -8.25
CA ASP A 152 10.15 -21.82 -9.45
C ASP A 152 9.46 -22.34 -10.74
N ASP A 153 8.31 -23.00 -10.58
CA ASP A 153 7.57 -23.69 -11.66
C ASP A 153 6.75 -22.73 -12.56
N LYS A 154 6.87 -21.40 -12.36
CA LYS A 154 6.11 -20.40 -13.14
C LYS A 154 6.88 -19.80 -14.31
N GLY A 155 8.03 -20.37 -14.66
CA GLY A 155 8.92 -19.92 -15.75
C GLY A 155 9.92 -18.84 -15.33
N GLU A 156 11.04 -18.78 -16.04
CA GLU A 156 12.11 -17.79 -15.79
C GLU A 156 11.58 -16.35 -15.85
N GLY A 157 11.99 -15.52 -14.89
CA GLY A 157 11.60 -14.10 -14.83
C GLY A 157 10.19 -13.83 -14.31
N SER A 158 9.43 -14.86 -13.90
CA SER A 158 8.08 -14.68 -13.37
C SER A 158 8.08 -13.87 -12.08
N MET A 159 7.16 -12.88 -11.98
CA MET A 159 6.95 -12.12 -10.73
C MET A 159 6.51 -12.99 -9.55
N PHE A 160 6.12 -14.24 -9.81
CA PHE A 160 5.66 -15.22 -8.84
C PHE A 160 6.72 -16.30 -8.56
N SER A 161 7.98 -16.05 -8.88
CA SER A 161 9.12 -16.89 -8.55
C SER A 161 9.72 -16.50 -7.20
N ILE A 162 10.13 -17.47 -6.39
CA ILE A 162 10.92 -17.22 -5.18
C ILE A 162 12.28 -16.61 -5.51
N LYS A 163 12.87 -16.90 -6.68
CA LYS A 163 14.18 -16.36 -7.12
C LYS A 163 14.17 -14.86 -7.36
N ARG A 164 12.99 -14.24 -7.46
CA ARG A 164 12.86 -12.76 -7.46
C ARG A 164 13.52 -12.14 -6.23
N ASN A 165 13.48 -12.86 -5.10
CA ASN A 165 14.24 -12.53 -3.92
C ASN A 165 15.50 -13.41 -3.91
N LYS A 166 16.63 -12.83 -4.33
CA LYS A 166 17.92 -13.52 -4.45
C LYS A 166 18.25 -14.25 -3.14
N TRP A 167 18.62 -15.53 -3.21
CA TRP A 167 18.98 -16.38 -2.07
C TRP A 167 17.86 -16.67 -1.06
N LEU A 168 16.60 -16.28 -1.32
CA LEU A 168 15.53 -16.43 -0.33
C LEU A 168 15.19 -17.89 -0.05
N LYS A 169 15.22 -18.75 -1.07
CA LYS A 169 14.93 -20.18 -0.91
C LYS A 169 15.99 -20.84 -0.04
N GLU A 170 17.24 -20.62 -0.38
CA GLU A 170 18.43 -21.11 0.31
C GLU A 170 18.46 -20.63 1.76
N PHE A 171 18.15 -19.35 1.97
CA PHE A 171 18.05 -18.77 3.31
C PHE A 171 16.98 -19.47 4.15
N ILE A 172 15.78 -19.67 3.61
CA ILE A 172 14.67 -20.32 4.34
C ILE A 172 14.96 -21.79 4.62
N ILE A 173 15.62 -22.51 3.70
CA ILE A 173 16.05 -23.90 3.93
C ILE A 173 17.06 -23.97 5.08
N ALA A 174 18.06 -23.09 5.09
CA ALA A 174 19.09 -23.06 6.12
C ALA A 174 18.59 -22.49 7.46
N ASN A 175 17.62 -21.58 7.41
CA ASN A 175 17.08 -20.89 8.57
C ASN A 175 15.54 -20.92 8.53
N PRO A 176 14.89 -22.08 8.71
CA PRO A 176 13.43 -22.16 8.72
C PRO A 176 12.82 -21.14 9.71
N PRO A 177 11.77 -20.39 9.31
CA PRO A 177 11.16 -19.40 10.21
C PRO A 177 10.53 -20.10 11.41
N ASP A 178 10.94 -19.71 12.61
CA ASP A 178 10.44 -20.22 13.91
C ASP A 178 9.19 -19.49 14.42
N PHE A 179 8.65 -18.58 13.60
CA PHE A 179 7.44 -17.82 13.89
C PHE A 179 6.47 -17.85 12.70
N PRO A 180 5.15 -17.72 12.95
CA PRO A 180 4.18 -17.62 11.87
C PRO A 180 4.39 -16.33 11.07
N ILE A 181 4.44 -16.46 9.74
CA ILE A 181 4.52 -15.34 8.79
C ILE A 181 3.17 -15.22 8.07
N SER A 182 2.70 -13.99 7.88
CA SER A 182 1.36 -13.75 7.35
C SER A 182 1.16 -12.33 6.80
N ASN A 183 0.24 -12.20 5.85
CA ASN A 183 -0.24 -10.90 5.34
C ASN A 183 -1.59 -10.49 5.93
N LYS A 184 -2.13 -11.26 6.89
CA LYS A 184 -3.48 -11.08 7.42
C LYS A 184 -3.66 -9.77 8.16
N CYS A 185 -2.59 -9.17 8.72
CA CYS A 185 -2.67 -7.82 9.30
C CYS A 185 -3.26 -6.82 8.31
N CYS A 186 -2.76 -6.77 7.07
CA CYS A 186 -3.28 -5.92 6.01
C CYS A 186 -4.69 -6.32 5.55
N LYS A 187 -5.06 -7.60 5.68
CA LYS A 187 -6.42 -8.06 5.35
C LYS A 187 -7.42 -7.48 6.34
N TYR A 188 -7.23 -7.73 7.63
CA TYR A 188 -8.18 -7.33 8.67
C TYR A 188 -8.12 -5.84 9.00
N SER A 189 -6.96 -5.18 8.90
CA SER A 189 -6.83 -3.76 9.22
C SER A 189 -7.20 -2.84 8.06
N LYS A 190 -7.15 -3.32 6.80
CA LYS A 190 -7.32 -2.47 5.62
C LYS A 190 -8.31 -3.01 4.58
N LYS A 191 -8.17 -4.26 4.13
CA LYS A 191 -9.00 -4.76 3.01
C LYS A 191 -10.44 -5.04 3.43
N ASP A 192 -10.63 -5.73 4.56
CA ASP A 192 -11.94 -6.11 5.06
C ASP A 192 -12.78 -4.91 5.51
N PRO A 193 -12.26 -3.91 6.28
CA PRO A 193 -13.05 -2.73 6.63
C PRO A 193 -13.46 -1.91 5.41
N VAL A 194 -12.60 -1.76 4.40
CA VAL A 194 -12.96 -1.11 3.12
C VAL A 194 -14.15 -1.82 2.47
N LYS A 195 -14.09 -3.15 2.34
CA LYS A 195 -15.17 -3.95 1.73
C LYS A 195 -16.48 -3.85 2.53
N LEU A 196 -16.40 -3.91 3.86
CA LEU A 196 -17.58 -3.81 4.72
C LEU A 196 -18.19 -2.41 4.63
N PHE A 197 -17.37 -1.37 4.63
CA PHE A 197 -17.83 0.01 4.49
C PHE A 197 -18.48 0.25 3.13
N MET A 198 -17.84 -0.19 2.03
CA MET A 198 -18.42 -0.09 0.68
C MET A 198 -19.67 -0.95 0.49
N LYS A 199 -19.82 -2.07 1.21
CA LYS A 199 -21.04 -2.90 1.12
C LYS A 199 -22.20 -2.30 1.92
N LYS A 200 -21.90 -1.65 3.05
CA LYS A 200 -22.90 -1.03 3.92
C LYS A 200 -23.43 0.29 3.34
N ASN A 201 -22.61 0.97 2.55
CA ASN A 201 -22.93 2.26 1.97
C ASN A 201 -23.05 2.12 0.45
N ASP A 202 -24.14 2.64 -0.09
CA ASP A 202 -24.51 2.53 -1.50
C ASP A 202 -23.74 3.57 -2.34
N PHE A 203 -22.43 3.40 -2.51
CA PHE A 203 -21.59 4.32 -3.28
C PHE A 203 -21.60 4.00 -4.78
N ASP A 204 -21.58 5.04 -5.62
CA ASP A 204 -21.48 4.90 -7.08
C ASP A 204 -20.02 4.78 -7.53
N LEU A 205 -19.14 5.54 -6.88
CA LEU A 205 -17.75 5.74 -7.30
C LEU A 205 -16.78 5.67 -6.13
N ASN A 206 -15.75 4.82 -6.23
CA ASN A 206 -14.65 4.72 -5.29
C ASN A 206 -13.38 5.39 -5.82
N CYS A 207 -12.95 6.45 -5.16
CA CYS A 207 -11.80 7.26 -5.54
C CYS A 207 -10.62 7.05 -4.59
N TYR A 208 -9.43 6.80 -5.15
CA TYR A 208 -8.21 6.66 -4.35
C TYR A 208 -6.92 7.05 -5.11
N GLY A 209 -5.90 7.46 -4.34
CA GLY A 209 -4.64 7.97 -4.86
C GLY A 209 -3.72 6.85 -5.33
N VAL A 210 -3.59 6.69 -6.64
CA VAL A 210 -2.57 5.85 -7.29
C VAL A 210 -2.10 6.58 -8.52
N ARG A 211 -0.78 6.67 -8.70
CA ARG A 211 -0.16 7.20 -9.92
C ARG A 211 0.54 6.09 -10.69
N LYS A 212 0.43 6.11 -12.02
CA LYS A 212 1.12 5.16 -12.90
C LYS A 212 2.65 5.24 -12.72
N ALA A 213 3.16 6.44 -12.47
CA ALA A 213 4.58 6.70 -12.28
C ALA A 213 5.19 5.97 -11.06
N GLU A 214 4.41 5.58 -10.05
CA GLU A 214 4.91 4.85 -8.87
C GLU A 214 5.35 3.41 -9.19
N GLY A 215 4.99 2.87 -10.36
CA GLY A 215 5.40 1.56 -10.81
C GLY A 215 4.83 0.39 -9.98
N GLY A 216 5.56 -0.73 -9.98
CA GLY A 216 5.19 -1.94 -9.24
C GLY A 216 3.93 -2.63 -9.76
N VAL A 217 3.34 -3.49 -8.92
CA VAL A 217 2.17 -4.30 -9.30
C VAL A 217 0.99 -3.41 -9.73
N ARG A 218 0.81 -2.24 -9.10
CA ARG A 218 -0.30 -1.33 -9.40
C ARG A 218 -0.20 -0.71 -10.81
N ALA A 219 1.00 -0.37 -11.28
CA ALA A 219 1.20 0.09 -12.66
C ALA A 219 0.93 -1.00 -13.71
N SER A 220 1.10 -2.28 -13.34
CA SER A 220 0.75 -3.41 -14.21
C SER A 220 -0.73 -3.78 -14.19
N THR A 221 -1.42 -3.52 -13.06
CA THR A 221 -2.84 -3.84 -12.89
C THR A 221 -3.77 -2.78 -13.50
N TYR A 222 -3.47 -1.50 -13.33
CA TYR A 222 -4.30 -0.41 -13.84
C TYR A 222 -3.69 0.16 -15.12
N LYS A 223 -4.47 0.17 -16.20
CA LYS A 223 -4.04 0.71 -17.50
C LYS A 223 -4.45 2.18 -17.70
N ASN A 224 -5.44 2.66 -16.95
CA ASN A 224 -6.04 3.97 -17.07
C ASN A 224 -6.50 4.49 -15.69
N CYS A 225 -7.10 5.68 -15.66
CA CYS A 225 -7.59 6.31 -14.44
C CYS A 225 -8.96 5.79 -13.97
N PHE A 226 -9.67 4.96 -14.75
CA PHE A 226 -11.06 4.58 -14.48
C PHE A 226 -11.33 3.10 -14.74
N THR A 227 -11.98 2.43 -13.80
CA THR A 227 -12.40 1.03 -13.94
C THR A 227 -13.90 0.95 -13.83
N ASP A 228 -14.54 0.52 -14.92
CA ASP A 228 -15.95 0.17 -14.97
C ASP A 228 -16.14 -1.21 -14.32
N ASN A 229 -16.98 -1.26 -13.28
CA ASN A 229 -17.33 -2.47 -12.54
C ASN A 229 -18.82 -2.82 -12.67
N SER A 230 -19.54 -2.25 -13.65
CA SER A 230 -20.97 -2.51 -13.90
C SER A 230 -21.34 -3.99 -14.03
N THR A 231 -20.39 -4.82 -14.47
CA THR A 231 -20.54 -6.26 -14.69
C THR A 231 -20.19 -7.13 -13.47
N LYS A 232 -19.74 -6.54 -12.35
CA LYS A 232 -19.37 -7.28 -11.13
C LYS A 232 -20.49 -7.24 -10.08
N ASP A 233 -20.46 -8.21 -9.17
CA ASP A 233 -21.42 -8.30 -8.05
C ASP A 233 -21.42 -7.04 -7.15
N ASN A 234 -20.27 -6.36 -7.03
CA ASN A 234 -20.14 -5.04 -6.42
C ASN A 234 -20.00 -3.98 -7.53
N LYS A 235 -21.11 -3.35 -7.90
CA LYS A 235 -21.25 -2.37 -8.98
C LYS A 235 -20.70 -0.98 -8.61
N ILE A 236 -19.50 -0.90 -8.05
CA ILE A 236 -18.89 0.38 -7.65
C ILE A 236 -17.70 0.64 -8.56
N ASP A 237 -17.80 1.68 -9.37
CA ASP A 237 -16.72 2.06 -10.29
C ASP A 237 -15.52 2.59 -9.51
N GLU A 238 -14.32 2.50 -10.09
CA GLU A 238 -13.11 2.98 -9.43
C GLU A 238 -12.45 4.12 -10.23
N TYR A 239 -12.17 5.25 -9.59
CA TYR A 239 -11.51 6.40 -10.19
C TYR A 239 -10.20 6.76 -9.47
N ARG A 240 -9.18 7.12 -10.25
CA ARG A 240 -7.83 7.50 -9.78
C ARG A 240 -7.50 8.87 -10.38
N PRO A 241 -7.88 9.98 -9.72
CA PRO A 241 -7.86 11.32 -10.33
C PRO A 241 -6.48 11.77 -10.82
N ILE A 242 -5.46 11.41 -10.06
CA ILE A 242 -4.06 11.79 -10.30
C ILE A 242 -3.27 10.71 -11.04
N PHE A 243 -3.93 9.73 -11.67
CA PHE A 243 -3.26 8.54 -12.24
C PHE A 243 -2.10 8.87 -13.19
N TRP A 244 -2.23 9.96 -13.94
CA TRP A 244 -1.25 10.40 -14.92
C TRP A 244 -0.21 11.39 -14.38
N TYR A 245 -0.32 11.81 -13.12
CA TYR A 245 0.60 12.79 -12.54
C TYR A 245 1.99 12.17 -12.36
N LYS A 246 3.00 12.88 -12.83
CA LYS A 246 4.41 12.68 -12.48
C LYS A 246 4.76 13.51 -11.25
N ASP A 247 5.97 13.33 -10.72
CA ASP A 247 6.42 14.12 -9.56
C ASP A 247 6.49 15.62 -9.89
N ASP A 248 6.85 15.99 -11.13
CA ASP A 248 6.84 17.39 -11.58
C ASP A 248 5.42 17.97 -11.67
N THR A 249 4.49 17.23 -12.28
CA THR A 249 3.07 17.59 -12.34
C THR A 249 2.50 17.83 -10.94
N LYS A 250 2.87 16.95 -10.03
CA LYS A 250 2.44 16.99 -8.64
C LYS A 250 2.92 18.26 -7.94
N ARG A 251 4.21 18.59 -8.07
CA ARG A 251 4.80 19.83 -7.55
C ARG A 251 4.11 21.08 -8.10
N VAL A 252 3.86 21.11 -9.42
CA VAL A 252 3.13 22.22 -10.05
C VAL A 252 1.73 22.40 -9.43
N TYR A 253 1.02 21.31 -9.17
CA TYR A 253 -0.29 21.36 -8.51
C TYR A 253 -0.16 21.89 -7.06
N GLU A 254 0.78 21.33 -6.30
CA GLU A 254 1.01 21.65 -4.88
C GLU A 254 1.38 23.11 -4.69
N ASP A 255 2.33 23.62 -5.47
CA ASP A 255 2.80 25.01 -5.42
C ASP A 255 1.68 25.98 -5.80
N PHE A 256 0.90 25.65 -6.83
CA PHE A 256 -0.15 26.54 -7.32
C PHE A 256 -1.35 26.64 -6.35
N PHE A 257 -1.74 25.53 -5.74
CA PHE A 257 -2.88 25.48 -4.81
C PHE A 257 -2.50 25.54 -3.34
N ASN A 258 -1.21 25.72 -3.03
CA ASN A 258 -0.67 25.71 -1.66
C ASN A 258 -1.15 24.47 -0.88
N VAL A 259 -1.00 23.30 -1.50
CA VAL A 259 -1.24 22.01 -0.83
C VAL A 259 -0.03 21.73 0.05
N ILE A 260 -0.27 21.53 1.34
CA ILE A 260 0.79 21.14 2.28
C ILE A 260 0.61 19.69 2.68
N HIS A 261 1.69 19.06 3.11
CA HIS A 261 1.71 17.66 3.52
C HIS A 261 1.96 17.50 5.01
N SER A 262 1.61 16.33 5.52
CA SER A 262 1.90 15.91 6.89
C SER A 262 3.38 16.12 7.24
N LYS A 263 3.65 16.40 8.52
CA LYS A 263 5.01 16.44 9.09
C LYS A 263 5.83 15.19 8.82
N CYS A 264 5.19 14.05 8.56
CA CYS A 264 5.87 12.86 8.06
C CYS A 264 6.77 13.15 6.84
N TYR A 265 6.34 14.03 5.95
CA TYR A 265 7.07 14.41 4.75
C TYR A 265 7.98 15.63 4.97
N SER A 266 7.46 16.67 5.61
CA SER A 266 8.15 17.96 5.73
C SER A 266 9.15 18.04 6.88
N GLU A 267 8.99 17.24 7.93
CA GLU A 267 9.81 17.27 9.14
C GLU A 267 10.53 15.92 9.35
N TYR A 268 9.81 14.80 9.22
CA TYR A 268 10.36 13.46 9.52
C TYR A 268 11.19 12.87 8.36
N GLY A 269 11.17 13.51 7.19
CA GLY A 269 11.93 13.07 6.01
C GLY A 269 11.41 11.82 5.30
N LEU A 270 10.18 11.36 5.59
CA LEU A 270 9.61 10.18 4.94
C LEU A 270 9.16 10.50 3.51
N LEU A 271 9.60 9.70 2.55
CA LEU A 271 9.17 9.82 1.15
C LEU A 271 7.76 9.28 0.91
N ARG A 272 7.30 8.35 1.75
CA ARG A 272 5.96 7.77 1.71
C ARG A 272 5.49 7.41 3.10
N THR A 273 4.20 7.57 3.34
CA THR A 273 3.56 7.16 4.59
C THR A 273 2.67 5.94 4.38
N GLY A 274 2.51 5.17 5.44
CA GLY A 274 1.65 4.00 5.54
C GLY A 274 1.63 3.54 7.00
N CYS A 275 1.29 2.26 7.22
CA CYS A 275 1.40 1.66 8.54
C CYS A 275 2.84 1.82 9.05
N ALA A 276 3.01 2.53 10.16
CA ALA A 276 4.29 2.88 10.74
C ALA A 276 5.12 1.64 11.06
N GLY A 277 6.41 1.66 10.69
CA GLY A 277 7.34 0.57 10.95
C GLY A 277 6.96 -0.76 10.30
N CYS A 278 6.12 -0.76 9.26
CA CYS A 278 5.69 -2.02 8.65
C CYS A 278 6.89 -2.81 8.07
N SER A 279 7.00 -4.10 8.38
CA SER A 279 8.09 -4.97 7.87
C SER A 279 8.06 -5.19 6.35
N TYR A 280 7.05 -4.68 5.64
CA TYR A 280 7.05 -4.60 4.17
C TYR A 280 7.75 -3.34 3.62
N GLY A 281 8.10 -2.39 4.49
CA GLY A 281 8.86 -1.21 4.12
C GLY A 281 10.21 -1.63 3.53
N ARG A 282 10.57 -1.08 2.37
CA ARG A 282 11.87 -1.39 1.73
C ARG A 282 13.02 -1.01 2.65
N ASP A 283 12.86 0.13 3.32
CA ASP A 283 13.81 0.68 4.28
C ASP A 283 13.17 0.85 5.66
N PHE A 284 12.68 -0.26 6.21
CA PHE A 284 12.07 -0.22 7.54
C PHE A 284 13.08 0.19 8.64
N GLU A 285 14.40 0.08 8.40
CA GLU A 285 15.41 0.51 9.39
C GLU A 285 15.42 2.04 9.51
N HIS A 286 15.44 2.74 8.37
CA HIS A 286 15.30 4.19 8.37
C HIS A 286 13.96 4.63 8.98
N GLU A 287 12.85 3.96 8.65
CA GLU A 287 11.55 4.25 9.30
C GLU A 287 11.60 4.03 10.82
N LEU A 288 12.35 3.02 11.31
CA LEU A 288 12.53 2.78 12.74
C LEU A 288 13.37 3.88 13.41
N GLU A 289 14.38 4.44 12.73
CA GLU A 289 15.15 5.59 13.23
C GLU A 289 14.27 6.83 13.35
N VAL A 290 13.49 7.14 12.31
CA VAL A 290 12.51 8.23 12.31
C VAL A 290 11.50 8.07 13.45
N LEU A 291 10.98 6.85 13.64
CA LEU A 291 10.07 6.57 14.75
C LEU A 291 10.74 6.75 16.11
N LYS A 292 12.00 6.37 16.25
CA LYS A 292 12.74 6.51 17.52
C LYS A 292 12.91 7.99 17.89
N GLU A 293 13.15 8.84 16.91
CA GLU A 293 13.34 10.28 17.08
C GLU A 293 12.01 11.00 17.34
N HIS A 294 11.02 10.82 16.47
CA HIS A 294 9.81 11.66 16.49
C HIS A 294 8.61 11.01 17.22
N GLU A 295 8.57 9.67 17.33
CA GLU A 295 7.40 8.92 17.79
C GLU A 295 7.79 7.74 18.73
N PRO A 296 8.53 7.97 19.84
CA PRO A 296 9.21 6.92 20.60
C PRO A 296 8.27 5.85 21.20
N ASN A 297 7.01 6.20 21.47
CA ASN A 297 6.01 5.21 21.91
C ASN A 297 5.58 4.28 20.77
N LEU A 298 5.47 4.81 19.55
CA LEU A 298 5.18 4.02 18.36
C LEU A 298 6.38 3.14 18.01
N TYR A 299 7.61 3.64 18.14
CA TYR A 299 8.83 2.83 18.03
C TYR A 299 8.80 1.60 18.96
N LYS A 300 8.48 1.78 20.24
CA LYS A 300 8.33 0.68 21.19
C LYS A 300 7.23 -0.30 20.74
N ALA A 301 6.09 0.22 20.30
CA ALA A 301 4.97 -0.62 19.85
C ALA A 301 5.34 -1.47 18.63
N VAL A 302 5.93 -0.88 17.59
CA VAL A 302 6.25 -1.62 16.36
C VAL A 302 7.33 -2.67 16.59
N ASN A 303 8.32 -2.42 17.44
CA ASN A 303 9.31 -3.44 17.84
C ASN A 303 8.67 -4.62 18.59
N ASN A 304 7.69 -4.35 19.46
CA ASN A 304 6.95 -5.43 20.14
C ASN A 304 6.06 -6.23 19.18
N ILE A 305 5.52 -5.60 18.13
CA ILE A 305 4.60 -6.24 17.17
C ILE A 305 5.36 -7.02 16.09
N PHE A 306 6.43 -6.45 15.56
CA PHE A 306 7.14 -6.90 14.36
C PHE A 306 8.58 -7.36 14.60
N GLY A 307 9.05 -7.39 15.86
CA GLY A 307 10.46 -7.65 16.21
C GLY A 307 11.03 -8.91 15.56
N LYS A 308 10.31 -10.03 15.61
CA LYS A 308 10.74 -11.29 14.97
C LYS A 308 10.92 -11.14 13.46
N SER A 309 10.00 -10.45 12.79
CA SER A 309 10.18 -10.19 11.36
C SER A 309 11.36 -9.27 11.05
N TYR A 310 11.63 -8.26 11.89
CA TYR A 310 12.79 -7.40 11.67
C TYR A 310 14.09 -8.20 11.80
N GLU A 311 14.23 -8.99 12.87
CA GLU A 311 15.38 -9.87 13.10
C GLU A 311 15.57 -10.85 11.94
N TYR A 312 14.50 -11.50 11.50
CA TYR A 312 14.55 -12.45 10.39
C TYR A 312 14.92 -11.77 9.06
N THR A 313 14.46 -10.53 8.85
CA THR A 313 14.86 -9.74 7.67
C THR A 313 16.32 -9.31 7.72
N ARG A 314 16.86 -8.96 8.90
CA ARG A 314 18.28 -8.67 9.10
C ARG A 314 19.14 -9.90 8.80
N LYS A 315 18.80 -11.06 9.36
CA LYS A 315 19.46 -12.35 9.06
C LYS A 315 19.44 -12.67 7.57
N TYR A 316 18.31 -12.44 6.90
CA TYR A 316 18.22 -12.64 5.45
C TYR A 316 19.15 -11.69 4.67
N ARG A 317 19.21 -10.41 5.06
CA ARG A 317 20.09 -9.42 4.41
C ARG A 317 21.57 -9.77 4.60
N GLU A 318 21.95 -10.22 5.78
CA GLU A 318 23.31 -10.72 6.10
C GLU A 318 23.65 -11.95 5.25
N PHE A 319 22.76 -12.95 5.22
CA PHE A 319 22.92 -14.14 4.38
C PHE A 319 23.11 -13.79 2.90
N CYS A 320 22.31 -12.86 2.38
CA CYS A 320 22.47 -12.37 1.01
C CYS A 320 23.84 -11.76 0.76
N LYS A 321 24.37 -10.98 1.70
CA LYS A 321 25.70 -10.36 1.60
C LYS A 321 26.78 -11.43 1.53
N GLU A 322 26.77 -12.39 2.46
CA GLU A 322 27.74 -13.50 2.49
C GLU A 322 27.69 -14.35 1.21
N MET A 323 26.50 -14.67 0.72
CA MET A 323 26.33 -15.48 -0.49
C MET A 323 26.79 -14.74 -1.75
N ASN A 324 26.57 -13.43 -1.82
CA ASN A 324 27.11 -12.60 -2.90
C ASN A 324 28.65 -12.58 -2.89
N GLU A 325 29.26 -12.36 -1.73
CA GLU A 325 30.72 -12.37 -1.60
C GLU A 325 31.33 -13.73 -1.99
N LYS A 326 30.68 -14.84 -1.61
CA LYS A 326 31.11 -16.20 -2.03
C LYS A 326 30.94 -16.42 -3.53
N TYR A 327 29.84 -15.96 -4.11
CA TYR A 327 29.58 -16.07 -5.55
C TYR A 327 30.61 -15.26 -6.36
N ASP A 328 30.90 -14.03 -5.95
CA ASP A 328 31.86 -13.17 -6.65
C ASP A 328 33.29 -13.72 -6.54
N LYS A 329 33.67 -14.31 -5.40
CA LYS A 329 34.99 -14.98 -5.25
C LYS A 329 35.13 -16.24 -6.09
N LYS A 330 34.03 -16.95 -6.37
CA LYS A 330 34.04 -18.18 -7.18
C LYS A 330 34.04 -17.91 -8.70
N ASN A 331 33.56 -16.73 -9.11
CA ASN A 331 33.47 -16.31 -10.51
C ASN A 331 34.54 -15.26 -10.90
N ARG A 332 35.48 -14.98 -10.01
CA ARG A 332 36.79 -14.37 -10.31
C ARG A 332 37.80 -15.48 -10.50
#